data_AF-A0A2V9PEQ3-F1
#
_entry.id   AF-A0A2V9PEQ3-F1
#
_cell.length_a   1.000
_cell.length_b   1.000
_cell.length_c   1.000
_cell.angle_alpha   90.00
_cell.angle_beta   90.00
_cell.angle_gamma   90.00
#
_symmetry.space_group_name_H-M   'P 1'
#
loop_
_entity.id
_entity.type
_entity.pdbx_description
1 polymer ?
#
loop_
_entity_poly.entity_id
_entity_poly.type
_entity_poly.pdbx_seq_one_letter_code
_entity_poly.pdbx_strand_id
1 'polypeptide(L)'
;MTVIHVPRPPQSAMNPDRPANALLLSQVSHLQHAERRLPLRYRTKIYTHAIETESEAAEYIREVTEAIHQAHADAAKRRAGRSPRRGLEIAAAADPRVRKSTSVAVGKRKRGKGRRRG
;
A
#
# COMPACT_ATOMS: atom_id res chain seq x y z
N MET A 1 -13.85 36.10 -20.82
CA MET A 1 -14.05 34.65 -20.69
C MET A 1 -15.32 34.29 -21.42
N THR A 2 -15.24 33.43 -22.44
CA THR A 2 -16.39 33.05 -23.27
C THR A 2 -16.98 31.75 -22.72
N VAL A 3 -18.22 31.79 -22.26
CA VAL A 3 -18.91 30.60 -21.72
C VAL A 3 -19.41 29.76 -22.89
N ILE A 4 -18.98 28.50 -22.95
CA ILE A 4 -19.48 27.53 -23.92
C ILE A 4 -20.61 26.73 -23.26
N HIS A 5 -21.83 26.85 -23.77
CA HIS A 5 -22.97 26.09 -23.27
C HIS A 5 -22.95 24.67 -23.86
N VAL A 6 -22.66 23.68 -23.02
CA VAL A 6 -22.74 22.27 -23.38
C VAL A 6 -24.18 21.78 -23.16
N PRO A 7 -24.85 21.21 -24.17
CA PRO A 7 -26.20 20.68 -24.01
C PRO A 7 -26.18 19.49 -23.05
N ARG A 8 -27.21 19.40 -22.19
CA ARG A 8 -27.38 18.26 -21.29
C ARG A 8 -27.72 17.01 -22.12
N PRO A 9 -27.05 15.88 -21.91
CA PRO A 9 -27.42 14.64 -22.59
C PRO A 9 -28.87 14.24 -22.24
N PRO A 10 -29.58 13.59 -23.18
CA PRO A 10 -30.93 13.14 -22.92
C PRO A 10 -30.94 12.08 -21.83
N GLN A 11 -32.05 11.96 -21.08
CA GLN A 11 -32.16 10.99 -19.98
C GLN A 11 -31.95 9.54 -20.46
N SER A 12 -32.31 9.25 -21.72
CA SER A 12 -32.11 7.95 -22.37
C SER A 12 -30.65 7.60 -22.66
N ALA A 13 -29.72 8.55 -22.56
CA ALA A 13 -28.29 8.29 -22.78
C ALA A 13 -27.68 7.45 -21.64
N MET A 14 -28.25 7.53 -20.43
CA MET A 14 -27.83 6.72 -19.29
C MET A 14 -28.75 5.51 -19.16
N ASN A 15 -28.22 4.33 -19.45
CA ASN A 15 -28.94 3.06 -19.31
C ASN A 15 -28.27 2.23 -18.20
N PRO A 16 -28.85 2.16 -16.98
CA PRO A 16 -28.28 1.38 -15.88
C PRO A 16 -28.30 -0.13 -16.13
N ASP A 17 -29.24 -0.60 -16.95
CA ASP A 17 -29.43 -2.02 -17.29
C ASP A 17 -28.59 -2.43 -18.50
N ARG A 18 -27.70 -1.55 -18.98
CA ARG A 18 -26.76 -1.89 -20.05
C ARG A 18 -25.85 -3.02 -19.56
N PRO A 19 -25.61 -4.07 -20.38
CA PRO A 19 -24.69 -5.13 -20.02
C PRO A 19 -23.27 -4.58 -19.83
N ALA A 20 -22.57 -5.07 -18.81
CA ALA A 20 -21.23 -4.64 -18.47
C ALA A 20 -20.25 -4.94 -19.62
N ASN A 21 -19.57 -3.90 -20.10
CA ASN A 21 -18.52 -4.05 -21.09
C ASN A 21 -17.29 -4.78 -20.51
N ALA A 22 -16.51 -5.43 -21.37
CA ALA A 22 -15.28 -6.15 -21.02
C ALA A 22 -14.28 -5.32 -20.21
N LEU A 23 -14.20 -3.99 -20.45
CA LEU A 23 -13.35 -3.10 -19.65
C LEU A 23 -13.79 -3.06 -18.19
N LEU A 24 -15.09 -2.91 -17.93
CA LEU A 24 -15.64 -2.87 -16.57
C LEU A 24 -15.48 -4.23 -15.89
N LEU A 25 -15.73 -5.33 -16.60
CA LEU A 25 -15.52 -6.68 -16.08
C LEU A 25 -14.05 -6.93 -15.71
N SER A 26 -13.10 -6.42 -16.50
CA SER A 26 -11.67 -6.46 -16.18
C SER A 26 -11.33 -5.66 -14.91
N GLN A 27 -11.91 -4.46 -14.76
CA GLN A 27 -11.75 -3.66 -13.55
C GLN A 27 -12.32 -4.35 -12.31
N VAL A 28 -13.51 -4.95 -12.43
CA VAL A 28 -14.14 -5.75 -11.37
C VAL A 28 -13.20 -6.89 -10.94
N SER A 29 -12.62 -7.62 -11.89
CA SER A 29 -11.66 -8.69 -11.62
C SER A 29 -10.41 -8.20 -10.88
N HIS A 30 -9.82 -7.09 -11.32
CA HIS A 30 -8.66 -6.49 -10.64
C HIS A 30 -8.98 -6.04 -9.21
N LEU A 31 -10.15 -5.42 -9.01
CA LEU A 31 -10.59 -4.98 -7.69
C LEU A 31 -10.92 -6.15 -6.78
N GLN A 32 -11.50 -7.24 -7.31
CA GLN A 32 -11.68 -8.47 -6.55
C GLN A 32 -10.35 -9.03 -6.06
N HIS A 33 -9.31 -9.01 -6.90
CA HIS A 33 -7.97 -9.42 -6.48
C HIS A 33 -7.42 -8.53 -5.36
N ALA A 34 -7.64 -7.20 -5.45
CA ALA A 34 -7.23 -6.26 -4.40
C ALA A 34 -8.00 -6.46 -3.09
N GLU A 35 -9.31 -6.65 -3.17
CA GLU A 35 -10.21 -6.90 -2.04
C GLU A 35 -9.82 -8.17 -1.27
N ARG A 36 -9.45 -9.25 -1.97
CA ARG A 36 -8.96 -10.49 -1.34
C ARG A 36 -7.71 -10.28 -0.49
N ARG A 37 -6.98 -9.18 -0.66
CA ARG A 37 -5.83 -8.79 0.17
C ARG A 37 -6.20 -7.92 1.37
N LEU A 38 -7.42 -7.40 1.42
CA LEU A 38 -7.91 -6.66 2.57
C LEU A 38 -8.21 -7.59 3.76
N PRO A 39 -8.12 -7.08 5.00
CA PRO A 39 -8.67 -7.75 6.17
C PRO A 39 -10.15 -8.08 5.98
N LEU A 40 -10.59 -9.25 6.46
CA LEU A 40 -11.96 -9.76 6.27
C LEU A 40 -13.06 -8.75 6.61
N ARG A 41 -12.84 -7.89 7.62
CA ARG A 41 -13.80 -6.87 8.05
C ARG A 41 -14.11 -5.79 7.01
N TYR A 42 -13.27 -5.61 6.00
CA TYR A 42 -13.47 -4.63 4.92
C TYR A 42 -13.84 -5.29 3.59
N ARG A 43 -13.97 -6.62 3.53
CA ARG A 43 -14.37 -7.27 2.28
C ARG A 43 -15.88 -7.12 2.12
N THR A 44 -16.29 -6.77 0.91
CA THR A 44 -17.68 -6.81 0.47
C THR A 44 -18.16 -8.27 0.44
N LYS A 45 -19.48 -8.45 0.48
CA LYS A 45 -20.12 -9.77 0.37
C LYS A 45 -20.67 -10.03 -1.03
N ILE A 46 -20.25 -9.21 -2.00
CA ILE A 46 -20.78 -9.25 -3.36
C ILE A 46 -20.14 -10.40 -4.13
N TYR A 47 -20.97 -11.21 -4.78
CA TYR A 47 -20.49 -12.27 -5.66
C TYR A 47 -20.22 -11.70 -7.05
N THR A 48 -18.95 -11.54 -7.39
CA THR A 48 -18.53 -10.84 -8.63
C THR A 48 -18.99 -11.50 -9.92
N HIS A 49 -19.29 -12.79 -9.93
CA HIS A 49 -19.80 -13.46 -11.14
C HIS A 49 -21.31 -13.23 -11.37
N ALA A 50 -22.01 -12.58 -10.43
CA ALA A 50 -23.39 -12.14 -10.62
C ALA A 50 -23.49 -10.72 -11.20
N ILE A 51 -22.36 -10.05 -11.46
CA ILE A 51 -22.36 -8.70 -12.05
C ILE A 51 -22.59 -8.83 -13.55
N GLU A 52 -23.76 -8.41 -14.01
CA GLU A 52 -24.16 -8.48 -15.42
C GLU A 52 -24.27 -7.08 -16.04
N THR A 53 -24.64 -6.07 -15.25
CA THR A 53 -24.90 -4.72 -15.73
C THR A 53 -23.80 -3.71 -15.38
N GLU A 54 -23.74 -2.60 -16.11
CA GLU A 54 -22.81 -1.51 -15.80
C GLU A 54 -23.09 -0.87 -14.45
N SER A 55 -24.36 -0.81 -14.03
CA SER A 55 -24.74 -0.25 -12.74
C SER A 55 -24.25 -1.11 -11.57
N GLU A 56 -24.43 -2.43 -11.65
CA GLU A 56 -23.89 -3.39 -10.66
C GLU A 56 -22.37 -3.34 -10.61
N ALA A 57 -21.70 -3.26 -11.77
CA ALA A 57 -20.25 -3.12 -11.82
C ALA A 57 -19.80 -1.83 -11.13
N ALA A 58 -20.49 -0.71 -11.39
CA ALA A 58 -20.18 0.57 -10.78
C ALA A 58 -20.40 0.56 -9.25
N GLU A 59 -21.47 -0.08 -8.78
CA GLU A 59 -21.74 -0.25 -7.35
C GLU A 59 -20.64 -1.05 -6.66
N TYR A 60 -20.28 -2.21 -7.22
CA TYR A 60 -19.18 -3.02 -6.69
C TYR A 60 -17.84 -2.26 -6.65
N ILE A 61 -17.49 -1.57 -7.76
CA ILE A 61 -16.27 -0.76 -7.84
C ILE A 61 -16.26 0.30 -6.74
N ARG A 62 -17.38 0.98 -6.53
CA ARG A 62 -17.52 1.99 -5.49
C ARG A 62 -17.33 1.39 -4.10
N GLU A 63 -18.03 0.32 -3.76
CA GLU A 63 -17.93 -0.30 -2.44
C GLU A 63 -16.51 -0.76 -2.11
N VAL A 64 -15.86 -1.46 -3.04
CA VAL A 64 -14.48 -1.96 -2.84
C VAL A 64 -13.50 -0.80 -2.69
N THR A 65 -13.62 0.25 -3.49
CA THR A 65 -12.71 1.41 -3.39
C THR A 65 -12.89 2.18 -2.09
N GLU A 66 -14.12 2.38 -1.64
CA GLU A 66 -14.41 2.95 -0.31
C GLU A 66 -13.82 2.08 0.82
N ALA A 67 -13.97 0.76 0.73
CA ALA A 67 -13.41 -0.17 1.69
C ALA A 67 -11.87 -0.14 1.75
N ILE A 68 -11.21 -0.05 0.59
CA ILE A 68 -9.76 0.13 0.49
C ILE A 68 -9.35 1.44 1.21
N HIS A 69 -10.01 2.56 0.89
CA HIS A 69 -9.70 3.84 1.53
C HIS A 69 -9.88 3.78 3.04
N GLN A 70 -10.96 3.17 3.53
CA GLN A 70 -11.21 3.00 4.95
C GLN A 70 -10.12 2.15 5.63
N ALA A 71 -9.73 1.03 5.02
CA ALA A 71 -8.68 0.18 5.54
C ALA A 71 -7.33 0.92 5.67
N HIS A 72 -7.01 1.77 4.69
CA HIS A 72 -5.81 2.59 4.71
C HIS A 72 -5.88 3.69 5.78
N ALA A 73 -7.02 4.36 5.91
CA ALA A 73 -7.24 5.39 6.93
C ALA A 73 -7.09 4.82 8.34
N ASP A 74 -7.68 3.66 8.61
CA ASP A 74 -7.58 2.99 9.91
C ASP A 74 -6.15 2.51 10.20
N ALA A 75 -5.44 2.01 9.18
CA ALA A 75 -4.02 1.68 9.31
C ALA A 75 -3.17 2.92 9.63
N ALA A 76 -3.46 4.06 9.00
CA ALA A 76 -2.77 5.32 9.27
C ALA A 76 -3.02 5.81 10.70
N LYS A 77 -4.27 5.78 11.19
CA LYS A 77 -4.61 6.11 12.58
C LYS A 77 -3.86 5.23 13.58
N ARG A 78 -3.80 3.92 13.33
CA ARG A 78 -3.05 2.97 14.18
C ARG A 78 -1.54 3.26 14.21
N ARG A 79 -0.96 3.71 13.09
CA ARG A 79 0.45 4.13 13.04
C ARG A 79 0.68 5.44 13.79
N ALA A 80 -0.19 6.43 13.63
CA ALA A 80 -0.08 7.71 14.30
C ALA A 80 -0.24 7.59 15.83
N GLY A 81 -1.13 6.72 16.30
CA GLY A 81 -1.31 6.44 17.74
C GLY A 81 -0.17 5.65 18.37
N ARG A 82 0.73 5.07 17.58
CA ARG A 82 1.93 4.40 18.08
C ARG A 82 3.04 5.44 18.21
N SER A 83 3.03 6.17 19.32
CA SER A 83 4.13 7.06 19.70
C SER A 83 5.48 6.33 19.56
N PRO A 84 6.54 6.97 19.06
CA PRO A 84 7.86 6.34 19.05
C PRO A 84 8.18 5.92 20.47
N ARG A 85 8.49 4.62 20.65
CA ARG A 85 8.87 4.09 21.95
C ARG A 85 10.03 4.94 22.48
N ARG A 86 9.87 5.54 23.66
CA ARG A 86 10.89 6.26 24.46
C ARG A 86 12.24 5.52 24.63
N GLY A 87 12.37 4.29 24.15
CA GLY A 87 13.59 3.47 24.23
C GLY A 87 14.57 3.60 23.06
N LEU A 88 14.24 4.31 21.98
CA LEU A 88 15.19 4.57 20.88
C LEU A 88 16.17 5.73 21.19
N GLU A 89 15.82 6.62 22.12
CA GLU A 89 16.67 7.73 22.55
C GLU A 89 17.88 7.25 23.40
N ILE A 90 17.73 6.13 24.11
CA ILE A 90 18.79 5.60 24.99
C ILE A 90 19.95 4.99 24.19
N ALA A 91 19.69 4.48 22.97
CA ALA A 91 20.74 3.91 22.11
C ALA A 91 21.61 5.00 21.43
N ALA A 92 21.04 6.17 21.13
CA ALA A 92 21.77 7.29 20.55
C ALA A 92 22.66 8.03 21.58
N ALA A 93 22.29 7.97 22.87
CA ALA A 93 23.07 8.56 23.96
C ALA A 93 24.27 7.68 24.42
N ALA A 94 24.41 6.46 23.87
CA ALA A 94 25.41 5.48 24.30
C ALA A 94 26.72 5.50 23.49
N ASP A 95 26.93 6.45 22.59
CA ASP A 95 28.23 6.64 21.92
C ASP A 95 29.00 7.86 22.47
N PRO A 96 29.75 7.70 23.58
CA PRO A 96 30.80 8.62 23.92
C PRO A 96 32.10 8.07 23.33
N ARG A 97 32.51 8.53 22.15
CA ARG A 97 33.84 9.15 21.92
C ARG A 97 34.13 9.28 20.42
N VAL A 98 33.83 10.47 19.91
CA VAL A 98 34.75 11.17 19.01
C VAL A 98 36.06 11.36 19.77
N ARG A 99 37.08 10.55 19.47
CA ARG A 99 38.48 10.88 19.78
C ARG A 99 39.34 10.72 18.54
N LYS A 100 39.61 11.88 17.95
CA LYS A 100 40.66 12.15 16.97
C LYS A 100 41.99 11.66 17.57
N SER A 101 42.65 10.68 16.96
CA SER A 101 44.07 10.43 17.19
C SER A 101 44.77 10.13 15.87
N THR A 102 45.67 11.05 15.57
CA THR A 102 46.69 11.09 14.54
C THR A 102 47.55 9.82 14.51
N SER A 103 48.00 9.51 13.29
CA SER A 103 49.06 8.57 12.89
C SER A 103 50.18 8.29 13.91
N VAL A 104 50.51 7.01 14.13
CA VAL A 104 51.90 6.53 14.23
C VAL A 104 51.99 5.08 13.73
N ALA A 105 52.85 4.86 12.74
CA ALA A 105 53.26 3.55 12.25
C ALA A 105 54.36 2.95 13.15
N VAL A 106 54.17 1.71 13.62
CA VAL A 106 55.21 0.77 14.12
C VAL A 106 54.58 -0.63 13.97
N GLY A 107 55.13 -1.68 13.36
CA GLY A 107 56.47 -2.01 12.90
C GLY A 107 56.78 -3.48 13.27
N LYS A 108 56.86 -4.36 12.25
CA LYS A 108 57.58 -5.68 12.18
C LYS A 108 57.15 -6.85 13.12
N ARG A 109 56.71 -7.99 12.53
CA ARG A 109 57.46 -9.28 12.27
C ARG A 109 56.93 -10.41 13.21
N LYS A 110 56.82 -11.71 12.90
CA LYS A 110 57.26 -12.62 11.83
C LYS A 110 56.47 -13.96 11.96
N ARG A 111 56.24 -14.62 10.82
CA ARG A 111 55.87 -16.03 10.53
C ARG A 111 55.76 -17.06 11.68
N GLY A 112 54.72 -17.90 11.58
CA GLY A 112 54.72 -19.29 12.09
C GLY A 112 53.70 -20.15 11.33
N LYS A 113 54.19 -21.11 10.55
CA LYS A 113 53.44 -22.06 9.72
C LYS A 113 53.14 -23.31 10.56
N GLY A 114 51.89 -23.76 10.63
CA GLY A 114 51.50 -25.01 11.30
C GLY A 114 50.25 -25.60 10.65
N ARG A 115 50.30 -26.90 10.35
CA ARG A 115 49.43 -27.67 9.44
C ARG A 115 48.84 -28.83 10.24
N ARG A 116 47.70 -29.38 9.79
CA ARG A 116 47.05 -30.68 10.15
C ARG A 116 46.05 -30.62 11.32
N ARG A 117 44.75 -30.82 11.03
CA ARG A 117 43.96 -32.07 10.88
C ARG A 117 43.57 -32.67 12.24
N GLY A 118 42.26 -32.71 12.46
CA GLY A 118 41.51 -33.64 13.30
C GLY A 118 40.20 -33.88 12.58
#